data_AF-A0A2U9IQE0-F1
#
_entry.id   AF-A0A2U9IQE0-F1
#
_cell.length_a   1.000
_cell.length_b   1.000
_cell.length_c   1.000
_cell.angle_alpha   90.00
_cell.angle_beta   90.00
_cell.angle_gamma   90.00
#
_symmetry.space_group_name_H-M   'P 1'
#
loop_
_entity.id
_entity.type
_entity.pdbx_description
1 polymer ?
#
loop_
_entity_poly.entity_id
_entity_poly.type
_entity_poly.pdbx_seq_one_letter_code
_entity_poly.pdbx_strand_id
1 'polypeptide(L)' 'MSVVKVSKNFQVTIPVEIRRKFQINEGEFVKVVYDENEKSVKIIKINKQ' A
#
# COMPACT_ATOMS: atom_id res chain seq x y z
N MET A 1 -2.68 -6.32 12.21
CA MET A 1 -1.28 -5.88 11.99
C MET A 1 -0.57 -7.08 11.45
N SER A 2 0.03 -6.97 10.26
CA SER A 2 0.49 -8.15 9.52
C SER A 2 1.86 -7.83 8.94
N VAL A 3 2.88 -8.57 9.36
CA VAL A 3 4.28 -8.39 8.91
C VAL A 3 4.49 -9.22 7.66
N VAL A 4 4.99 -8.60 6.59
CA VAL A 4 5.21 -9.24 5.29
C VAL A 4 6.65 -9.05 4.85
N LYS A 5 7.18 -10.03 4.13
CA LYS A 5 8.52 -9.94 3.53
C LYS A 5 8.48 -9.11 2.25
N VAL A 6 9.49 -8.27 2.06
CA VAL A 6 9.73 -7.61 0.76
C VAL A 6 10.06 -8.69 -0.28
N SER A 7 9.25 -8.74 -1.32
CA SER A 7 9.40 -9.67 -2.43
C SER A 7 10.49 -9.20 -3.40
N LYS A 8 10.70 -9.96 -4.48
CA LYS A 8 11.64 -9.55 -5.55
C LYS A 8 11.23 -8.20 -6.14
N ASN A 9 12.21 -7.47 -6.68
CA ASN A 9 12.00 -6.16 -7.31
C ASN A 9 11.37 -5.11 -6.39
N PHE A 10 11.68 -5.16 -5.08
CA PHE A 10 11.22 -4.19 -4.07
C PHE A 10 9.69 -4.15 -3.89
N GLN A 11 8.98 -5.20 -4.29
CA GLN A 11 7.53 -5.27 -4.15
C GLN A 11 7.13 -5.68 -2.74
N VAL A 12 6.13 -5.01 -2.18
CA VAL A 12 5.51 -5.39 -0.91
C VAL A 12 4.08 -5.82 -1.19
N THR A 13 3.74 -7.06 -0.84
CA THR A 13 2.38 -7.56 -0.99
C THR A 13 1.51 -7.02 0.14
N ILE A 14 0.48 -6.24 -0.19
CA ILE A 14 -0.51 -5.78 0.80
C ILE A 14 -1.37 -6.98 1.19
N PRO A 15 -1.38 -7.43 2.46
CA PRO A 15 -2.10 -8.62 2.88
C PRO A 15 -3.62 -8.46 2.80
N VAL A 16 -4.34 -9.59 2.72
CA VAL A 16 -5.80 -9.66 2.48
C VAL A 16 -6.60 -8.76 3.42
N GLU A 17 -6.24 -8.75 4.71
CA GLU A 17 -6.94 -7.95 5.73
C GLU A 17 -6.90 -6.45 5.43
N ILE A 18 -5.77 -5.95 4.93
CA ILE A 18 -5.59 -4.55 4.57
C ILE A 18 -6.29 -4.25 3.25
N ARG A 19 -6.21 -5.16 2.25
CA ARG A 19 -6.92 -5.00 0.97
C ARG A 19 -8.43 -4.89 1.15
N ARG A 20 -9.02 -5.66 2.07
CA ARG A 20 -10.47 -5.59 2.38
C ARG A 20 -10.89 -4.23 2.95
N LYS A 21 -10.06 -3.64 3.82
CA LYS A 21 -10.33 -2.32 4.42
C LYS A 21 -10.07 -1.18 3.45
N PHE A 22 -8.97 -1.27 2.71
CA PHE A 22 -8.52 -0.24 1.77
C PHE A 22 -9.26 -0.33 0.43
N GLN A 23 -9.92 -1.45 0.12
CA GLN A 23 -10.73 -1.74 -1.07
C GLN A 23 -10.01 -1.50 -2.41
N ILE A 24 -8.72 -1.84 -2.51
CA ILE A 24 -7.97 -1.71 -3.75
C ILE A 24 -8.16 -2.91 -4.68
N ASN A 25 -8.29 -2.64 -5.97
CA ASN A 25 -8.37 -3.66 -7.01
C ASN A 25 -7.08 -3.72 -7.83
N GLU A 26 -6.89 -4.84 -8.52
CA GLU A 26 -5.76 -5.01 -9.45
C GLU A 26 -5.87 -4.00 -10.60
N GLY A 27 -4.76 -3.34 -10.94
CA GLY A 27 -4.72 -2.30 -11.98
C GLY A 27 -5.05 -0.88 -11.52
N GLU A 28 -5.41 -0.67 -10.25
CA GLU A 28 -5.62 0.69 -9.71
C GLU A 28 -4.31 1.44 -9.48
N PHE A 29 -4.33 2.75 -9.73
CA PHE A 29 -3.23 3.65 -9.42
C PHE A 29 -3.31 4.13 -7.98
N VAL A 30 -2.19 4.08 -7.27
CA VAL A 30 -2.05 4.57 -5.90
C VAL A 30 -0.85 5.51 -5.80
N LYS A 31 -0.95 6.47 -4.89
CA LYS A 31 0.15 7.36 -4.52
C LYS A 31 0.87 6.78 -3.31
N VAL A 32 2.19 6.71 -3.39
CA VAL A 32 3.06 6.26 -2.30
C VAL A 32 3.81 7.47 -1.75
N VAL A 33 3.69 7.73 -0.45
CA VAL A 33 4.33 8.86 0.22
C VAL A 33 5.07 8.34 1.44
N TYR A 34 6.32 8.76 1.61
CA TYR A 34 7.06 8.52 2.84
C TYR A 34 6.81 9.65 3.82
N ASP A 35 6.39 9.32 5.04
CA ASP A 35 6.19 10.26 6.13
C ASP A 35 7.42 10.21 7.05
N GLU A 36 8.25 11.26 6.97
CA GLU A 36 9.47 11.42 7.77
C GLU A 36 9.20 11.44 9.28
N ASN A 37 8.03 11.94 9.71
CA ASN A 37 7.71 12.08 11.13
C ASN A 37 7.34 10.73 11.74
N GLU A 38 6.53 9.96 11.03
CA GLU A 38 6.09 8.62 11.47
C GLU A 38 7.07 7.51 11.08
N LYS A 39 8.08 7.82 10.26
CA LYS A 39 9.01 6.85 9.65
C LYS A 39 8.25 5.71 8.97
N SER A 40 7.19 6.05 8.23
CA SER A 40 6.25 5.10 7.65
C SER A 40 5.93 5.44 6.19
N VAL A 41 5.57 4.42 5.41
CA VAL A 41 5.09 4.60 4.03
C VAL A 41 3.56 4.59 4.04
N LYS A 42 2.96 5.68 3.52
CA LYS A 42 1.52 5.83 3.36
C LYS A 42 1.14 5.58 1.90
N ILE A 43 0.12 4.74 1.70
CA ILE A 43 -0.46 4.45 0.39
C ILE A 43 -1.82 5.13 0.33
N ILE A 44 -2.02 5.97 -0.68
CA ILE A 44 -3.23 6.79 -0.85
C ILE A 44 -3.87 6.43 -2.19
N LYS A 45 -5.17 6.13 -2.19
CA LYS A 45 -5.92 5.90 -3.42
C LYS A 45 -5.99 7.19 -4.23
N ILE A 46 -5.77 7.07 -5.54
CA ILE A 46 -6.01 8.16 -6.47
C ILE A 46 -7.40 7.92 -7.06
N ASN A 47 -8.40 8.67 -6.60
CA ASN A 47 -9.65 8.76 -7.34
C ASN A 47 -9.38 9.64 -8.55
N LYS A 48 -9.36 9.05 -9.75
CA LYS A 48 -9.53 9.85 -10.98
C LYS A 48 -10.94 10.46 -10.90
N GLN A 49 -11.01 11.76 -10.63
CA GLN A 49 -12.14 12.57 -11.07
C GLN A 49 -12.07 12.73 -12.59
#